data_AF-A0AAD5UEC3-F1
#
_entry.id   AF-A0AAD5UEC3-F1
#
_cell.length_a   1.000
_cell.length_b   1.000
_cell.length_c   1.000
_cell.angle_alpha   90.00
_cell.angle_beta   90.00
_cell.angle_gamma   90.00
#
_symmetry.space_group_name_H-M   'P 1'
#
loop_
_entity.id
_entity.type
_entity.pdbx_description
1 polymer ?
#
loop_
_entity_poly.entity_id
_entity_poly.type
_entity_poly.pdbx_seq_one_letter_code
_entity_poly.pdbx_strand_id
1 'polypeptide(L)'
;MISAQQNKQEEKELLLVFIDLQGQRTMTFNDFDKGFDLFINKEATEQEYIQLVDICTKTFSSISYQIKEILKMHQFELIKQIQQLEKTKLEKVVKYQSLMTETVYGQVDYSQDISNVKKELEELKMEINEKIQDLHCILADEYSD
;
A
#
# COMPACT_ATOMS: atom_id res chain seq x y z
N MET A 1 -15.94 29.66 -19.07
CA MET A 1 -16.28 28.24 -19.36
C MET A 1 -15.06 27.38 -19.66
N ILE A 2 -13.97 27.93 -20.26
CA ILE A 2 -12.72 27.18 -20.52
C ILE A 2 -12.02 26.65 -19.25
N SER A 3 -12.08 27.40 -18.13
CA SER A 3 -11.38 27.03 -16.88
C SER A 3 -11.95 25.80 -16.16
N ALA A 4 -13.26 25.53 -16.28
CA ALA A 4 -13.89 24.43 -15.56
C ALA A 4 -13.61 23.06 -16.22
N GLN A 5 -13.59 23.03 -17.56
CA GLN A 5 -13.20 21.82 -18.31
C GLN A 5 -11.70 21.51 -18.15
N GLN A 6 -10.85 22.55 -18.10
CA GLN A 6 -9.42 22.37 -17.83
C GLN A 6 -9.16 21.81 -16.42
N ASN A 7 -9.83 22.35 -15.39
CA ASN A 7 -9.67 21.87 -14.02
C ASN A 7 -10.15 20.41 -13.85
N LYS A 8 -11.26 20.06 -14.51
CA LYS A 8 -11.78 18.68 -14.51
C LYS A 8 -10.85 17.69 -15.22
N GLN A 9 -10.19 18.12 -16.30
CA GLN A 9 -9.21 17.30 -16.99
C GLN A 9 -7.95 17.08 -16.12
N GLU A 10 -7.47 18.11 -15.43
CA GLU A 10 -6.35 18.01 -14.49
C GLU A 10 -6.66 17.06 -13.33
N GLU A 11 -7.86 17.15 -12.74
CA GLU A 11 -8.33 16.24 -11.69
C GLU A 11 -8.32 14.78 -12.17
N LYS A 12 -8.85 14.51 -13.37
CA LYS A 12 -8.84 13.17 -13.98
C LYS A 12 -7.42 12.60 -14.10
N GLU A 13 -6.48 13.41 -14.57
CA GLU A 13 -5.08 13.00 -14.74
C GLU A 13 -4.42 12.68 -13.40
N LEU A 14 -4.64 13.51 -12.38
CA LEU A 14 -4.14 13.26 -11.03
C LEU A 14 -4.69 11.95 -10.44
N LEU A 15 -5.97 11.66 -10.65
CA LEU A 15 -6.60 10.41 -10.19
C LEU A 15 -6.03 9.18 -10.92
N LEU A 16 -5.75 9.28 -12.21
CA LEU A 16 -5.11 8.20 -12.98
C LEU A 16 -3.66 7.94 -12.50
N VAL A 17 -2.90 9.01 -12.22
CA VAL A 17 -1.56 8.88 -11.62
C VAL A 17 -1.65 8.20 -10.25
N PHE A 18 -2.64 8.57 -9.42
CA PHE A 18 -2.86 7.91 -8.14
C PHE A 18 -3.12 6.41 -8.27
N ILE A 19 -3.93 5.98 -9.24
CA ILE A 19 -4.23 4.56 -9.50
C ILE A 19 -2.97 3.80 -9.89
N ASP A 20 -2.14 4.37 -10.79
CA ASP A 20 -0.87 3.76 -11.16
C ASP A 20 0.06 3.60 -9.94
N LEU A 21 0.12 4.62 -9.07
CA LEU A 21 0.86 4.55 -7.82
C LEU A 21 0.34 3.46 -6.86
N GLN A 22 -0.98 3.18 -6.84
CA GLN A 22 -1.51 2.03 -6.08
C GLN A 22 -1.12 0.68 -6.71
N GLY A 23 -1.04 0.61 -8.04
CA GLY A 23 -0.50 -0.54 -8.75
C GLY A 23 0.96 -0.83 -8.36
N GLN A 24 1.81 0.20 -8.41
CA GLN A 24 3.21 0.12 -7.98
C GLN A 24 3.34 -0.29 -6.51
N ARG A 25 2.50 0.27 -5.63
CA ARG A 25 2.46 -0.09 -4.21
C ARG A 25 2.12 -1.57 -4.00
N THR A 26 1.13 -2.08 -4.72
CA THR A 26 0.73 -3.48 -4.66
C THR A 26 1.85 -4.42 -5.10
N MET A 27 2.55 -4.09 -6.20
CA MET A 27 3.72 -4.86 -6.64
C MET A 27 4.82 -4.85 -5.58
N THR A 28 5.11 -3.69 -4.99
CA THR A 28 6.12 -3.55 -3.93
C THR A 28 5.79 -4.38 -2.70
N PHE A 29 4.52 -4.42 -2.27
CA PHE A 29 4.09 -5.31 -1.18
C PHE A 29 4.27 -6.78 -1.53
N ASN A 30 3.90 -7.20 -2.76
CA ASN A 30 4.09 -8.59 -3.18
C ASN A 30 5.56 -9.01 -3.18
N ASP A 31 6.47 -8.14 -3.62
CA ASP A 31 7.90 -8.40 -3.58
C ASP A 31 8.42 -8.45 -2.14
N PHE A 32 7.91 -7.57 -1.28
CA PHE A 32 8.27 -7.53 0.13
C PHE A 32 7.83 -8.80 0.87
N ASP A 33 6.59 -9.25 0.65
CA ASP A 33 6.05 -10.47 1.25
C ASP A 33 6.81 -11.71 0.77
N LYS A 34 7.07 -11.82 -0.53
CA LYS A 34 7.86 -12.94 -1.09
C LYS A 34 9.27 -12.98 -0.51
N GLY A 35 9.95 -11.84 -0.43
CA GLY A 35 11.30 -11.82 0.12
C GLY A 35 11.34 -12.11 1.61
N PHE A 36 10.29 -11.73 2.36
CA PHE A 36 10.14 -12.14 3.75
C PHE A 36 9.94 -13.66 3.87
N ASP A 37 9.11 -14.27 3.02
CA ASP A 37 8.91 -15.71 3.00
C ASP A 37 10.22 -16.46 2.71
N LEU A 38 11.00 -16.00 1.73
CA LEU A 38 12.33 -16.57 1.43
C LEU A 38 13.27 -16.46 2.64
N PHE A 39 13.26 -15.32 3.34
CA PHE A 39 14.08 -15.12 4.54
C PHE A 39 13.65 -16.04 5.70
N ILE A 40 12.35 -16.12 6.00
CA ILE A 40 11.83 -16.99 7.06
C ILE A 40 12.11 -18.47 6.78
N ASN A 41 12.05 -18.88 5.51
CA ASN A 41 12.34 -20.26 5.10
C ASN A 41 13.84 -20.56 4.94
N LYS A 42 14.73 -19.60 5.28
CA LYS A 42 16.20 -19.72 5.15
C LYS A 42 16.68 -19.92 3.70
N GLU A 43 15.88 -19.49 2.74
CA GLU A 43 16.21 -19.49 1.30
C GLU A 43 16.90 -18.19 0.88
N ALA A 44 16.74 -17.12 1.66
CA ALA A 44 17.48 -15.87 1.56
C ALA A 44 18.23 -15.57 2.86
N THR A 45 19.38 -14.92 2.74
CA THR A 45 20.18 -14.44 3.87
C THR A 45 19.56 -13.19 4.50
N GLU A 46 19.92 -12.92 5.75
CA GLU A 46 19.54 -11.67 6.44
C GLU A 46 19.98 -10.42 5.66
N GLN A 47 21.18 -10.46 5.07
CA GLN A 47 21.71 -9.32 4.30
C GLN A 47 20.88 -9.06 3.03
N GLU A 48 20.47 -10.11 2.31
CA GLU A 48 19.60 -9.98 1.14
C GLU A 48 18.22 -9.43 1.53
N TYR A 49 17.68 -9.89 2.66
CA TYR A 49 16.41 -9.39 3.17
C TYR A 49 16.49 -7.91 3.60
N ILE A 50 17.56 -7.50 4.30
CA ILE A 50 17.80 -6.09 4.66
C ILE A 50 17.88 -5.20 3.41
N GLN A 51 18.56 -5.66 2.35
CA GLN A 51 18.63 -4.93 1.09
C GLN A 51 17.26 -4.77 0.45
N LEU A 52 16.44 -5.83 0.45
CA LEU A 52 15.07 -5.76 -0.03
C LEU A 52 14.24 -4.77 0.78
N VAL A 53 14.32 -4.80 2.12
CA VAL A 53 13.62 -3.88 3.02
C VAL A 53 13.98 -2.42 2.68
N ASP A 54 15.27 -2.12 2.45
CA ASP A 54 15.71 -0.77 2.06
C ASP A 54 15.13 -0.34 0.70
N ILE A 55 15.12 -1.24 -0.28
CA ILE A 55 14.50 -0.98 -1.60
C ILE A 55 13.00 -0.70 -1.45
N CYS A 56 12.26 -1.59 -0.78
CA CYS A 56 10.83 -1.44 -0.55
C CYS A 56 10.52 -0.14 0.22
N THR A 57 11.31 0.18 1.24
CA THR A 57 11.16 1.42 2.03
C THR A 57 11.33 2.67 1.17
N LYS A 58 12.34 2.71 0.30
CA LYS A 58 12.56 3.81 -0.64
C LYS A 58 11.40 3.94 -1.62
N THR A 59 10.90 2.83 -2.16
CA THR A 59 9.76 2.81 -3.07
C THR A 59 8.48 3.30 -2.39
N PHE A 60 8.14 2.80 -1.20
CA PHE A 60 6.98 3.27 -0.44
C PHE A 60 7.09 4.76 -0.08
N SER A 61 8.29 5.23 0.26
CA SER A 61 8.54 6.65 0.53
C SER A 61 8.34 7.52 -0.69
N SER A 62 8.83 7.09 -1.86
CA SER A 62 8.63 7.78 -3.15
C SER A 62 7.15 7.85 -3.52
N ILE A 63 6.43 6.73 -3.42
CA ILE A 63 4.98 6.68 -3.67
C ILE A 63 4.25 7.65 -2.73
N SER A 64 4.55 7.61 -1.44
CA SER A 64 3.90 8.47 -0.44
C SER A 64 4.17 9.96 -0.70
N TYR A 65 5.38 10.30 -1.15
CA TYR A 65 5.71 11.66 -1.56
C TYR A 65 4.89 12.11 -2.76
N GLN A 66 4.82 11.29 -3.82
CA GLN A 66 4.05 11.63 -5.02
C GLN A 66 2.56 11.81 -4.72
N ILE A 67 1.98 10.94 -3.89
CA ILE A 67 0.57 11.07 -3.47
C ILE A 67 0.35 12.33 -2.63
N LYS A 68 1.33 12.71 -1.80
CA LYS A 68 1.28 13.97 -1.07
C LYS A 68 1.30 15.18 -2.01
N GLU A 69 2.06 15.13 -3.11
CA GLU A 69 2.03 16.20 -4.12
C GLU A 69 0.67 16.27 -4.84
N ILE A 70 0.07 15.12 -5.20
CA ILE A 70 -1.31 15.07 -5.73
C ILE A 70 -2.29 15.75 -4.78
N LEU A 71 -2.22 15.43 -3.48
CA LEU A 71 -3.09 16.00 -2.45
C LEU A 71 -2.84 17.48 -2.16
N LYS A 72 -1.69 18.05 -2.57
CA LYS A 72 -1.46 19.50 -2.51
C LYS A 72 -2.13 20.23 -3.66
N MET A 73 -2.21 19.60 -4.83
CA MET A 73 -2.86 20.16 -6.02
C MET A 73 -4.38 20.14 -5.83
N HIS A 74 -4.92 18.98 -5.43
CA HIS A 74 -6.36 18.80 -5.23
C HIS A 74 -6.69 17.97 -3.99
N GLN A 75 -7.75 18.35 -3.29
CA GLN A 75 -8.20 17.69 -2.07
C GLN A 75 -9.14 16.53 -2.40
N PHE A 76 -8.59 15.34 -2.60
CA PHE A 76 -9.37 14.12 -2.78
C PHE A 76 -9.53 13.38 -1.45
N GLU A 77 -10.72 13.44 -0.86
CA GLU A 77 -10.98 12.80 0.45
C GLU A 77 -10.82 11.27 0.38
N LEU A 78 -11.24 10.66 -0.72
CA LEU A 78 -11.09 9.23 -0.95
C LEU A 78 -9.61 8.80 -0.98
N ILE A 79 -8.74 9.60 -1.61
CA ILE A 79 -7.29 9.35 -1.62
C ILE A 79 -6.72 9.40 -0.20
N LYS A 80 -7.14 10.36 0.63
CA LYS A 80 -6.69 10.44 2.03
C LYS A 80 -7.10 9.22 2.84
N GLN A 81 -8.35 8.75 2.67
CA GLN A 81 -8.84 7.53 3.32
C GLN A 81 -7.99 6.33 2.90
N ILE A 82 -7.73 6.16 1.60
CA ILE A 82 -6.85 5.09 1.10
C ILE A 82 -5.44 5.22 1.69
N GLN A 83 -4.86 6.42 1.79
CA GLN A 83 -3.53 6.58 2.41
C GLN A 83 -3.51 6.18 3.89
N GLN A 84 -4.57 6.48 4.64
CA GLN A 84 -4.65 6.11 6.04
C GLN A 84 -4.77 4.58 6.22
N LEU A 85 -5.55 3.92 5.36
CA LEU A 85 -5.65 2.46 5.33
C LEU A 85 -4.32 1.82 4.94
N GLU A 86 -3.65 2.35 3.92
CA GLU A 86 -2.34 1.87 3.45
C GLU A 86 -1.25 2.01 4.50
N LYS A 87 -1.25 3.12 5.25
CA LYS A 87 -0.36 3.29 6.41
C LYS A 87 -0.63 2.22 7.47
N THR A 88 -1.91 2.01 7.81
CA THR A 88 -2.31 1.01 8.81
C THR A 88 -1.90 -0.40 8.35
N LYS A 89 -2.09 -0.72 7.07
CA LYS A 89 -1.66 -1.99 6.47
C LYS A 89 -0.15 -2.19 6.61
N LEU A 90 0.66 -1.18 6.27
CA LEU A 90 2.12 -1.28 6.40
C LEU A 90 2.55 -1.53 7.85
N GLU A 91 1.96 -0.83 8.82
CA GLU A 91 2.22 -1.03 10.25
C GLU A 91 1.89 -2.47 10.68
N LYS A 92 0.78 -3.04 10.18
CA LYS A 92 0.37 -4.42 10.44
C LYS A 92 1.27 -5.44 9.76
N VAL A 93 1.75 -5.18 8.54
CA VAL A 93 2.73 -6.04 7.85
C VAL A 93 4.03 -6.13 8.67
N VAL A 94 4.56 -4.99 9.13
CA VAL A 94 5.76 -4.97 9.97
C VAL A 94 5.54 -5.73 11.28
N LYS A 95 4.36 -5.56 11.91
CA LYS A 95 4.00 -6.32 13.11
C LYS A 95 3.95 -7.83 12.82
N TYR A 96 3.29 -8.24 11.73
CA TYR A 96 3.23 -9.64 11.31
C TYR A 96 4.62 -10.24 11.15
N GLN A 97 5.50 -9.56 10.39
CA GLN A 97 6.85 -10.03 10.12
C GLN A 97 7.66 -10.16 11.41
N SER A 98 7.56 -9.18 12.32
CA SER A 98 8.25 -9.22 13.61
C SER A 98 7.80 -10.42 14.46
N LEU A 99 6.48 -10.66 14.56
CA LEU A 99 5.93 -11.80 15.32
C LEU A 99 6.32 -13.16 14.71
N MET A 100 6.32 -13.24 13.37
CA MET A 100 6.76 -14.43 12.64
C MET A 100 8.24 -14.72 12.88
N THR A 101 9.11 -13.70 12.78
CA THR A 101 10.54 -13.87 13.06
C THR A 101 10.76 -14.36 14.49
N GLU A 102 10.11 -13.78 15.49
CA GLU A 102 10.25 -14.21 16.89
C GLU A 102 9.69 -15.62 17.14
N THR A 103 8.59 -15.99 16.47
CA THR A 103 8.03 -17.35 16.57
C THR A 103 8.95 -18.41 15.93
N VAL A 104 9.62 -18.07 14.83
CA VAL A 104 10.48 -19.02 14.08
C VAL A 104 11.88 -19.11 14.64
N TYR A 105 12.48 -17.98 15.02
CA TYR A 105 13.88 -17.87 15.43
C TYR A 105 14.07 -17.56 16.91
N GLY A 106 13.05 -17.02 17.57
CA GLY A 106 13.09 -16.61 18.96
C GLY A 106 12.66 -17.70 19.93
N GLN A 107 12.24 -17.28 21.12
CA GLN A 107 11.89 -18.21 22.21
C GLN A 107 10.39 -18.25 22.53
N VAL A 108 9.61 -17.33 21.96
CA VAL A 108 8.19 -17.15 22.29
C VAL A 108 7.33 -17.47 21.06
N ASP A 109 6.33 -18.32 21.26
CA ASP A 109 5.34 -18.65 20.24
C ASP A 109 4.21 -17.62 20.20
N TYR A 110 4.10 -16.88 19.09
CA TYR A 110 3.05 -15.89 18.84
C TYR A 110 2.01 -16.36 17.81
N SER A 111 1.85 -17.67 17.59
CA SER A 111 0.96 -18.22 16.55
C SER A 111 -0.48 -17.66 16.58
N GLN A 112 -1.03 -17.41 17.78
CA GLN A 112 -2.36 -16.82 17.93
C GLN A 112 -2.40 -15.36 17.46
N ASP A 113 -1.40 -14.55 17.86
CA ASP A 113 -1.32 -13.15 17.45
C ASP A 113 -1.04 -13.02 15.96
N ILE A 114 -0.23 -13.91 15.40
CA ILE A 114 -0.01 -14.04 13.96
C ILE A 114 -1.34 -14.27 13.23
N SER A 115 -2.17 -15.21 13.71
CA SER A 115 -3.48 -15.49 13.10
C SER A 115 -4.40 -14.26 13.13
N ASN A 116 -4.42 -13.53 14.25
CA ASN A 116 -5.21 -12.31 14.40
C ASN A 116 -4.73 -11.21 13.42
N VAL A 117 -3.42 -10.96 13.35
CA VAL A 117 -2.86 -9.94 12.45
C VAL A 117 -3.09 -10.30 10.97
N LYS A 118 -2.99 -11.58 10.58
CA LYS A 118 -3.33 -12.01 9.21
C LYS A 118 -4.78 -11.68 8.85
N LYS A 119 -5.72 -11.90 9.78
CA LYS A 119 -7.12 -11.56 9.54
C LYS A 119 -7.32 -10.06 9.36
N GLU A 120 -6.71 -9.25 10.21
CA GLU A 120 -6.75 -7.78 10.10
C GLU A 120 -6.13 -7.29 8.78
N LEU A 121 -5.07 -7.94 8.29
CA LEU A 121 -4.44 -7.62 7.00
C LEU A 121 -5.36 -7.91 5.81
N GLU A 122 -6.08 -9.03 5.82
CA GLU A 122 -7.05 -9.33 4.76
C GLU A 122 -8.24 -8.37 4.79
N GLU A 123 -8.74 -8.01 5.98
CA GLU A 123 -9.80 -7.01 6.15
C GLU A 123 -9.36 -5.65 5.58
N LEU A 124 -8.14 -5.18 5.91
CA LEU A 124 -7.58 -3.93 5.37
C LEU A 124 -7.41 -3.99 3.84
N LYS A 125 -6.95 -5.12 3.30
CA LYS A 125 -6.79 -5.31 1.86
C LYS A 125 -8.14 -5.22 1.14
N MET A 126 -9.18 -5.84 1.69
CA MET A 126 -10.54 -5.73 1.15
C MET A 126 -11.03 -4.27 1.17
N GLU A 127 -10.90 -3.58 2.31
CA GLU A 127 -11.36 -2.20 2.45
C GLU A 127 -10.63 -1.25 1.47
N ILE A 128 -9.32 -1.41 1.29
CA ILE A 128 -8.54 -0.65 0.31
C ILE A 128 -9.03 -0.90 -1.11
N ASN A 129 -9.28 -2.16 -1.47
CA ASN A 129 -9.74 -2.52 -2.80
C ASN A 129 -11.14 -1.95 -3.08
N GLU A 130 -12.04 -1.96 -2.10
CA GLU A 130 -13.35 -1.32 -2.20
C GLU A 130 -13.20 0.18 -2.47
N LYS A 131 -12.33 0.88 -1.74
CA LYS A 131 -12.08 2.32 -1.95
C LYS A 131 -11.44 2.63 -3.30
N ILE A 132 -10.56 1.77 -3.81
CA ILE A 132 -10.01 1.90 -5.16
C ILE A 132 -11.10 1.65 -6.21
N GLN A 133 -12.00 0.70 -5.99
CA GLN A 133 -13.13 0.47 -6.88
C GLN A 133 -14.10 1.66 -6.89
N ASP A 134 -14.39 2.25 -5.74
CA ASP A 134 -15.17 3.50 -5.63
C ASP A 134 -14.53 4.61 -6.48
N LEU A 135 -13.20 4.71 -6.46
CA LEU A 135 -12.47 5.69 -7.27
C LEU A 135 -12.60 5.43 -8.78
N HIS A 136 -12.56 4.16 -9.19
CA HIS A 136 -12.81 3.79 -10.58
C HIS A 136 -14.22 4.15 -11.04
N CYS A 137 -15.23 3.95 -10.18
CA CYS A 137 -16.60 4.37 -10.47
C CYS A 137 -16.70 5.89 -10.64
N ILE A 138 -16.07 6.68 -9.74
CA ILE A 138 -16.01 8.15 -9.86
C ILE A 138 -15.38 8.57 -11.20
N LEU A 139 -14.27 7.94 -11.59
CA LEU A 139 -13.65 8.21 -12.89
C LEU A 139 -14.58 7.91 -14.07
N ALA A 140 -15.35 6.83 -14.00
CA ALA A 140 -16.30 6.46 -15.05
C ALA A 140 -17.52 7.39 -15.10
N ASP A 141 -18.09 7.75 -13.94
CA ASP A 141 -19.34 8.50 -13.85
C ASP A 141 -19.12 10.00 -14.05
N GLU A 142 -18.09 10.55 -13.39
CA GLU A 142 -17.85 11.99 -13.39
C GLU A 142 -16.92 12.42 -14.51
N TYR A 143 -16.07 11.54 -15.05
CA TYR A 143 -15.06 11.89 -16.05
C TYR A 143 -15.16 11.09 -17.36
N SER A 144 -16.31 10.45 -17.61
CA SER A 144 -16.69 10.02 -18.97
C SER A 144 -17.00 11.23 -19.84
N ASP A 145 -16.48 11.19 -21.08
CA ASP A 145 -16.61 12.27 -22.06
C ASP A 145 -18.07 12.52 -22.51
#